data_AF-A0A845XEL9-F1
#
_entry.id   AF-A0A845XEL9-F1
#
_cell.length_a   1.000
_cell.length_b   1.000
_cell.length_c   1.000
_cell.angle_alpha   90.00
_cell.angle_beta   90.00
_cell.angle_gamma   90.00
#
_symmetry.space_group_name_H-M   'P 1'
#
loop_
_entity.id
_entity.type
_entity.pdbx_description
1 polymer ?
#
loop_
_entity_poly.entity_id
_entity_poly.type
_entity_poly.pdbx_seq_one_letter_code
_entity_poly.pdbx_strand_id
1 'polypeptide(L)' 'DTVLRLAQSLTFKGTHPTVSLVTRTYNTGVKLLPQAMTLLEQSIRRLPGLEKWFVEIPPFPP' A
#
# COMPACT_ATOMS: atom_id res chain seq x y z
N ASP A 1 -20.09 12.65 1.59
CA ASP A 1 -19.24 13.78 1.15
C ASP A 1 -18.24 14.31 2.17
N THR A 2 -18.65 14.66 3.39
CA THR A 2 -17.78 15.39 4.35
C THR A 2 -16.43 14.72 4.62
N VAL A 3 -16.41 13.39 4.79
CA VAL A 3 -15.17 12.64 5.04
C VAL A 3 -14.20 12.70 3.85
N LEU A 4 -14.71 12.62 2.62
CA LEU A 4 -13.87 12.70 1.41
C LEU A 4 -13.26 14.09 1.26
N ARG A 5 -14.08 15.13 1.46
CA ARG A 5 -13.63 16.53 1.43
C ARG A 5 -12.59 16.82 2.51
N LEU A 6 -12.80 16.26 3.71
CA LEU A 6 -11.82 16.37 4.79
C LEU A 6 -10.50 15.71 4.39
N ALA A 7 -10.52 14.47 3.90
CA ALA A 7 -9.32 13.76 3.46
C ALA A 7 -8.55 14.53 2.36
N GLN A 8 -9.26 15.14 1.42
CA GLN A 8 -8.67 15.97 0.34
C GLN A 8 -8.06 17.28 0.86
N SER A 9 -8.60 17.85 1.95
CA SER A 9 -8.10 19.09 2.54
C SER A 9 -6.87 18.93 3.44
N LEU A 10 -6.50 17.68 3.78
CA LEU A 10 -5.31 17.42 4.59
C LEU A 10 -4.04 17.83 3.85
N THR A 11 -2.98 18.06 4.62
CA THR A 11 -1.67 18.46 4.08
C THR A 11 -0.59 17.69 4.80
N PHE A 12 0.26 16.99 4.06
CA PHE A 12 1.44 16.32 4.59
C PHE A 12 2.70 16.98 4.03
N LYS A 13 3.56 17.51 4.91
CA LYS A 13 4.77 18.27 4.52
C LYS A 13 4.51 19.36 3.47
N GLY A 14 3.39 20.07 3.60
CA GLY A 14 2.98 21.11 2.65
C GLY A 14 2.35 20.61 1.34
N THR A 15 2.25 19.30 1.14
CA THR A 15 1.67 18.69 -0.07
C THR A 15 0.27 18.15 0.21
N HIS A 16 -0.68 18.47 -0.67
CA HIS A 16 -2.03 17.90 -0.62
C HIS A 16 -2.04 16.45 -1.15
N PRO A 17 -2.78 15.54 -0.49
CA PRO A 17 -2.88 14.15 -0.93
C PRO A 17 -3.85 13.99 -2.10
N THR A 18 -3.52 13.07 -3.01
CA THR A 18 -4.47 12.59 -4.02
C THR A 18 -5.38 11.54 -3.40
N VAL A 19 -6.69 11.82 -3.33
CA VAL A 19 -7.68 10.93 -2.68
C VAL A 19 -8.56 10.27 -3.73
N SER A 20 -8.64 8.93 -3.71
CA SER A 20 -9.54 8.13 -4.52
C SER A 20 -10.44 7.28 -3.63
N LEU A 21 -11.76 7.38 -3.81
CA LEU A 21 -12.72 6.57 -3.07
C LEU A 21 -12.87 5.19 -3.72
N VAL A 22 -12.52 4.14 -2.99
CA VAL A 22 -12.76 2.76 -3.42
C VAL A 22 -14.13 2.30 -2.94
N THR A 23 -15.06 2.12 -3.88
CA THR A 23 -16.42 1.61 -3.60
C THR A 23 -16.52 0.09 -3.72
N ARG A 24 -15.48 -0.55 -4.24
CA ARG A 24 -15.43 -2.00 -4.45
C ARG A 24 -15.33 -2.72 -3.11
N THR A 25 -16.23 -3.68 -2.88
CA THR A 25 -16.16 -4.58 -1.74
C THR A 25 -14.92 -5.46 -1.85
N TYR A 26 -14.05 -5.38 -0.84
CA TYR A 26 -12.94 -6.32 -0.69
C TYR A 26 -13.48 -7.61 -0.09
N ASN A 27 -13.53 -8.66 -0.91
CA ASN A 27 -13.96 -9.97 -0.46
C ASN A 27 -12.96 -10.52 0.57
N THR A 28 -13.46 -10.93 1.72
CA THR A 28 -12.67 -11.59 2.77
C THR A 28 -12.27 -12.99 2.32
N GLY A 29 -11.08 -13.45 2.69
CA GLY A 29 -10.59 -14.79 2.37
C GLY A 29 -9.97 -14.94 0.98
N VAL A 30 -9.87 -13.86 0.20
CA VAL A 30 -9.08 -13.85 -1.02
C VAL A 30 -7.60 -14.00 -0.66
N LYS A 31 -7.00 -15.13 -1.04
CA LYS A 31 -5.57 -15.41 -0.85
C LYS A 31 -4.84 -15.30 -2.17
N LEU A 32 -3.67 -14.67 -2.13
CA LEU A 32 -2.75 -14.70 -3.26
C LEU A 32 -2.22 -16.12 -3.45
N LEU A 33 -2.08 -16.57 -4.70
CA LEU A 33 -1.45 -17.86 -4.98
C LEU A 33 0.02 -17.84 -4.50
N PRO A 34 0.55 -18.94 -3.95
CA PRO A 34 1.93 -18.99 -3.46
C PRO A 34 2.96 -18.54 -4.50
N GLN A 35 2.79 -18.97 -5.76
CA GLN A 35 3.67 -18.59 -6.87
C GLN A 35 3.68 -17.08 -7.12
N ALA A 36 2.51 -16.42 -7.04
CA ALA A 36 2.41 -14.98 -7.22
C ALA A 36 3.02 -14.22 -6.03
N MET A 37 2.91 -14.77 -4.80
CA MET A 37 3.60 -14.23 -3.63
C MET A 37 5.13 -14.33 -3.79
N THR A 38 5.65 -15.44 -4.32
CA THR A 38 7.10 -15.61 -4.54
C THR A 38 7.66 -14.55 -5.49
N LEU A 39 6.94 -14.21 -6.56
CA LEU A 39 7.33 -13.13 -7.47
C LEU A 39 7.33 -11.77 -6.75
N LEU A 40 6.32 -11.51 -5.91
CA LEU A 40 6.24 -10.26 -5.16
C LEU A 40 7.41 -10.12 -4.16
N GLU A 41 7.76 -11.19 -3.45
CA GLU A 41 8.87 -11.20 -2.47
C GLU A 41 10.23 -10.84 -3.11
N GLN A 42 10.43 -11.08 -4.41
CA GLN A 42 11.66 -10.67 -5.11
C GLN A 42 11.82 -9.15 -5.15
N SER A 43 10.72 -8.41 -5.14
CA SER A 43 10.72 -6.94 -5.11
C SER A 43 10.78 -6.37 -3.69
N ILE A 44 10.48 -7.17 -2.66
CA ILE A 44 10.39 -6.71 -1.27
C ILE A 44 11.74 -6.89 -0.59
N ARG A 45 12.26 -5.82 0.02
CA ARG A 45 13.49 -5.89 0.83
C ARG A 45 13.12 -6.02 2.30
N ARG A 46 13.60 -7.09 2.95
CA ARG A 46 13.47 -7.29 4.40
C ARG A 46 14.60 -6.57 5.12
N LEU A 47 14.28 -5.84 6.18
CA LEU A 47 15.27 -5.13 6.98
C LEU A 47 15.80 -6.07 8.08
N PRO A 48 17.10 -6.46 8.03
CA PRO A 48 17.65 -7.36 9.04
C PRO A 48 17.62 -6.70 10.42
N GLY A 49 17.22 -7.47 11.44
CA GLY A 49 17.10 -6.98 12.82
C GLY A 49 15.73 -6.39 13.18
N LEU A 50 14.77 -6.34 12.24
CA LEU A 50 13.39 -5.94 12.49
C LEU A 50 12.42 -7.11 12.33
N GLU A 51 11.21 -6.96 12.87
CA GLU A 51 10.17 -7.96 12.76
C GLU A 51 9.71 -8.16 11.32
N LYS A 52 9.06 -9.30 11.06
CA LYS A 52 8.64 -9.75 9.73
C LYS A 52 7.94 -8.68 8.89
N TRP A 53 7.15 -7.80 9.49
CA TRP A 53 6.33 -6.83 8.75
C TRP A 53 7.06 -5.55 8.34
N PHE A 54 8.30 -5.36 8.80
CA PHE A 54 9.13 -4.23 8.40
C PHE A 54 9.82 -4.51 7.07
N VAL A 55 9.29 -3.88 6.03
CA VAL A 55 9.75 -4.07 4.65
C VAL A 55 9.92 -2.76 3.92
N GLU A 56 10.87 -2.73 3.00
CA GLU A 56 11.04 -1.66 2.02
C GLU A 56 10.59 -2.18 0.65
N ILE A 57 9.72 -1.42 -0.02
CA ILE A 57 9.25 -1.72 -1.37
C ILE A 57 9.81 -0.62 -2.29
N PRO A 58 10.92 -0.87 -2.99
CA PRO A 58 11.49 0.11 -3.91
C PRO A 58 10.54 0.34 -5.10
N PRO A 59 10.52 1.55 -5.67
CA PRO A 59 9.77 1.81 -6.90
C PRO A 59 10.33 0.93 -8.03
N PHE A 60 9.44 0.42 -8.87
CA PHE A 60 9.86 -0.26 -10.09
C PHE A 60 10.59 0.77 -10.98
N PRO A 61 11.78 0.46 -11.52
CA PRO A 61 12.43 1.35 -12.48
C PRO A 61 11.52 1.53 -13.71
N PRO A 62 11.51 2.72 -14.34
CA PRO A 62 10.69 3.03 -15.50
C PRO A 62 11.05 2.22 -16.74
#